data_AF-A0A6G0XI34-F1
#
_entry.id   AF-A0A6G0XI34-F1
#
_cell.length_a   1.000
_cell.length_b   1.000
_cell.length_c   1.000
_cell.angle_alpha   90.00
_cell.angle_beta   90.00
_cell.angle_gamma   90.00
#
_symmetry.space_group_name_H-M   'P 1'
#
loop_
_entity.id
_entity.type
_entity.pdbx_description
1 polymer ?
#
loop_
_entity_poly.entity_id
_entity_poly.type
_entity_poly.pdbx_seq_one_letter_code
_entity_poly.pdbx_strand_id
1 'polypeptide(L)'
;MMTTNTKRNGIAWDSDAPNEESVSSLDVLLECLTEDNNYVRWRAGSQKKVSSGHVAHSTGTRSLPLTTSKEKVYHEIVKNLHAKGLHHRSSREVRSKINDLERTYRSARDWTNSTGEGIRDEDEELEK
;
A
#
# COMPACT_ATOMS: atom_id res chain seq x y z
N MET A 1 -1.02 25.12 34.73
CA MET A 1 -0.72 25.31 33.28
C MET A 1 -1.00 23.99 32.58
N MET A 2 -2.07 23.89 31.79
CA MET A 2 -2.38 22.70 31.00
C MET A 2 -1.63 22.82 29.67
N THR A 3 -0.63 21.97 29.42
CA THR A 3 0.02 21.87 28.12
C THR A 3 -0.92 21.12 27.17
N THR A 4 -1.56 21.83 26.25
CA THR A 4 -2.34 21.19 25.19
C THR A 4 -1.36 20.55 24.21
N ASN A 5 -1.24 19.24 24.28
CA ASN A 5 -0.51 18.43 23.32
C ASN A 5 -1.24 18.51 21.97
N THR A 6 -0.87 19.47 21.12
CA THR A 6 -1.36 19.57 19.76
C THR A 6 -0.82 18.38 18.98
N LYS A 7 -1.63 17.31 18.90
CA LYS A 7 -1.39 16.19 18.00
C LYS A 7 -1.15 16.80 16.61
N ARG A 8 0.04 16.58 16.03
CA ARG A 8 0.31 16.96 14.64
C ARG A 8 -0.67 16.16 13.78
N ASN A 9 -1.77 16.78 13.39
CA ASN A 9 -2.69 16.19 12.44
C ASN A 9 -1.88 15.96 11.17
N GLY A 10 -1.55 14.70 10.89
CA GLY A 10 -0.82 14.33 9.69
C GLY A 10 -1.60 14.83 8.48
N ILE A 11 -0.91 15.40 7.51
CA ILE A 11 -1.52 15.88 6.27
C ILE A 11 -2.27 14.70 5.62
N ALA A 12 -3.60 14.83 5.48
CA ALA A 12 -4.47 13.82 4.87
C ALA A 12 -4.01 13.53 3.44
N TRP A 13 -4.12 12.28 2.98
CA TRP A 13 -3.60 11.90 1.65
C TRP A 13 -4.58 12.22 0.53
N ASP A 14 -5.86 12.37 0.85
CA ASP A 14 -7.00 12.58 -0.03
C ASP A 14 -7.45 14.04 -0.10
N SER A 15 -6.79 14.94 0.63
CA SER A 15 -7.15 16.37 0.70
C SER A 15 -5.93 17.29 0.82
N ASP A 16 -4.77 16.85 0.31
CA ASP A 16 -3.53 17.61 0.32
C ASP A 16 -3.13 18.18 -1.04
N ALA A 17 -4.10 18.31 -1.94
CA ALA A 17 -3.94 19.03 -3.19
C ALA A 17 -3.43 20.46 -2.92
N PRO A 18 -2.33 20.91 -3.55
CA PRO A 18 -1.78 22.25 -3.34
C PRO A 18 -2.69 23.38 -3.83
N ASN A 19 -3.60 23.09 -4.75
CA ASN A 19 -4.60 24.02 -5.30
C ASN A 19 -5.87 23.28 -5.77
N GLU A 20 -6.95 24.01 -6.04
CA GLU A 20 -8.25 23.46 -6.47
C GLU A 20 -8.21 22.74 -7.83
N GLU A 21 -7.16 22.99 -8.63
CA GLU A 21 -6.97 22.39 -9.97
C GLU A 21 -6.08 21.13 -9.92
N SER A 22 -5.52 20.81 -8.75
CA SER A 22 -4.55 19.73 -8.55
C SER A 22 -5.16 18.52 -7.86
N VAL A 23 -4.55 17.36 -8.08
CA VAL A 23 -4.98 16.09 -7.51
C VAL A 23 -4.28 15.80 -6.18
N SER A 24 -4.92 15.03 -5.31
CA SER A 24 -4.38 14.67 -4.00
C SER A 24 -3.22 13.68 -4.11
N SER A 25 -2.39 13.57 -3.07
CA SER A 25 -1.31 12.56 -3.02
C SER A 25 -1.84 11.13 -3.19
N LEU A 26 -3.06 10.85 -2.73
CA LEU A 26 -3.70 9.56 -2.87
C LEU A 26 -4.06 9.28 -4.33
N ASP A 27 -4.60 10.26 -5.05
CA ASP A 27 -4.97 10.11 -6.46
C ASP A 27 -3.73 9.86 -7.32
N VAL A 28 -2.65 10.64 -7.10
CA VAL A 28 -1.36 10.45 -7.80
C VAL A 28 -0.79 9.06 -7.53
N LEU A 29 -0.89 8.59 -6.28
CA LEU A 29 -0.40 7.28 -5.89
C LEU A 29 -1.22 6.17 -6.56
N LEU A 30 -2.55 6.29 -6.58
CA LEU A 30 -3.43 5.31 -7.19
C LEU A 30 -3.26 5.27 -8.70
N GLU A 31 -3.26 6.44 -9.36
CA GLU A 31 -2.97 6.59 -10.79
C GLU A 31 -1.68 5.86 -11.15
N CYS A 32 -0.58 6.17 -10.46
CA CYS A 32 0.71 5.53 -10.71
C CYS A 32 0.71 4.01 -10.44
N LEU A 33 -0.03 3.52 -9.45
CA LEU A 33 -0.16 2.08 -9.22
C LEU A 33 -1.00 1.37 -10.28
N THR A 34 -2.01 2.06 -10.83
CA THR A 34 -2.88 1.55 -11.89
C THR A 34 -2.26 1.65 -13.28
N GLU A 35 -1.28 2.54 -13.47
CA GLU A 35 -0.47 2.66 -14.69
C GLU A 35 0.52 1.49 -14.86
N ASP A 36 0.85 1.20 -16.13
CA ASP A 36 2.02 0.48 -16.62
C ASP A 36 2.63 -0.60 -15.71
N ASN A 37 1.81 -1.59 -15.33
CA ASN A 37 2.25 -2.78 -14.60
C ASN A 37 2.96 -2.45 -13.26
N ASN A 38 2.81 -1.23 -12.73
CA ASN A 38 3.54 -0.75 -11.56
C ASN A 38 3.15 -1.49 -10.29
N TYR A 39 1.87 -1.80 -10.11
CA TYR A 39 1.44 -2.66 -9.02
C TYR A 39 2.00 -4.09 -9.13
N VAL A 40 2.11 -4.64 -10.34
CA VAL A 40 2.72 -5.97 -10.55
C VAL A 40 4.22 -5.93 -10.24
N ARG A 41 4.93 -4.89 -10.65
CA ARG A 41 6.35 -4.63 -10.29
C ARG A 41 6.51 -4.54 -8.76
N TRP A 42 5.63 -3.81 -8.09
CA TRP A 42 5.60 -3.69 -6.63
C TRP A 42 5.37 -5.05 -5.94
N ARG A 43 4.44 -5.86 -6.45
CA ARG A 43 4.14 -7.21 -5.93
C ARG A 43 5.27 -8.20 -6.20
N ALA A 44 5.91 -8.16 -7.36
CA ALA A 44 7.05 -9.01 -7.70
C ALA A 44 8.25 -8.79 -6.76
N GLY A 45 8.52 -7.54 -6.39
CA GLY A 45 9.53 -7.21 -5.38
C GLY A 45 9.14 -7.59 -3.93
N SER A 46 7.93 -8.13 -3.70
CA SER A 46 7.48 -8.63 -2.39
C SER A 46 7.78 -10.11 -2.16
N GLN A 47 8.10 -10.86 -3.23
CA GLN A 47 8.44 -12.27 -3.09
C GLN A 47 9.65 -12.36 -2.19
N LYS A 48 9.49 -13.03 -1.02
CA LYS A 48 10.60 -13.35 -0.12
C LYS A 48 11.73 -13.85 -1.01
N LYS A 49 12.93 -13.28 -0.86
CA LYS A 49 14.12 -13.97 -1.35
C LYS A 49 14.00 -15.36 -0.73
N VAL A 50 13.74 -16.38 -1.54
CA VAL A 50 13.92 -17.76 -1.11
C VAL A 50 15.38 -17.78 -0.69
N SER A 51 15.59 -17.72 0.63
CA SER A 51 16.90 -17.90 1.23
C SER A 51 17.38 -19.23 0.68
N SER A 52 18.42 -19.16 -0.15
CA SER A 52 19.04 -20.29 -0.82
C SER A 52 19.27 -21.40 0.20
N GLY A 53 18.34 -22.33 0.27
CA GLY A 53 18.42 -23.51 1.11
C GLY A 53 19.05 -24.57 0.25
N HIS A 54 20.36 -24.77 0.45
CA HIS A 54 21.20 -25.81 -0.16
C HIS A 54 21.31 -25.78 -1.70
N VAL A 55 22.57 -25.81 -2.14
CA VAL A 55 22.98 -25.82 -3.54
C VAL A 55 22.51 -27.07 -4.28
N ALA A 56 21.38 -26.97 -4.99
CA ALA A 56 21.12 -27.87 -6.11
C ALA A 56 22.04 -27.45 -7.26
N HIS A 57 23.01 -28.31 -7.59
CA HIS A 57 23.79 -28.19 -8.82
C HIS A 57 22.82 -28.24 -10.01
N SER A 58 22.51 -27.10 -10.61
CA SER A 58 21.77 -27.04 -11.87
C SER A 58 22.22 -25.83 -12.68
N THR A 59 23.08 -26.14 -13.64
CA THR A 59 23.15 -25.56 -14.99
C THR A 59 22.44 -24.22 -15.20
N GLY A 60 23.23 -23.14 -15.28
CA GLY A 60 23.15 -22.16 -16.36
C GLY A 60 21.79 -21.56 -16.71
N THR A 61 20.87 -21.39 -15.77
CA THR A 61 19.75 -20.47 -15.98
C THR A 61 20.22 -19.10 -15.53
N ARG A 62 20.34 -18.16 -16.46
CA ARG A 62 20.60 -16.75 -16.12
C ARG A 62 19.46 -16.32 -15.21
N SER A 63 19.71 -16.29 -13.90
CA SER A 63 18.87 -15.54 -12.98
C SER A 63 18.99 -14.09 -13.42
N LEU A 64 18.07 -13.66 -14.29
CA LEU A 64 17.96 -12.26 -14.69
C LEU A 64 17.86 -11.47 -13.38
N PRO A 65 18.61 -10.38 -13.24
CA PRO A 65 18.59 -9.62 -12.00
C PRO A 65 17.17 -9.13 -11.77
N LEU A 66 16.41 -9.82 -10.90
CA LEU A 66 15.14 -9.35 -10.38
C LEU A 66 15.46 -8.24 -9.36
N THR A 67 16.08 -7.17 -9.86
CA THR A 67 16.33 -5.90 -9.17
C THR A 67 15.23 -4.89 -9.54
N THR A 68 14.06 -5.37 -9.99
CA THR A 68 12.77 -4.68 -9.91
C THR A 68 12.36 -4.55 -8.45
N SER A 69 13.24 -3.92 -7.67
CA SER A 69 13.07 -3.64 -6.26
C SER A 69 11.87 -2.71 -6.13
N LYS A 70 10.99 -2.98 -5.15
CA LYS A 70 9.89 -2.08 -4.75
C LYS A 70 10.32 -0.61 -4.66
N GLU A 71 11.60 -0.44 -4.35
CA GLU A 71 12.33 0.82 -4.34
C GLU A 71 12.13 1.63 -5.61
N LYS A 72 12.27 1.05 -6.80
CA LYS A 72 12.07 1.81 -8.03
C LYS A 72 10.66 2.37 -8.12
N VAL A 73 9.65 1.55 -7.81
CA VAL A 73 8.24 1.95 -7.88
C VAL A 73 7.94 3.11 -6.94
N TYR A 74 8.32 3.03 -5.65
CA TYR A 74 8.01 4.14 -4.74
C TYR A 74 8.85 5.39 -4.99
N HIS A 75 10.08 5.28 -5.52
CA HIS A 75 10.85 6.45 -5.93
C HIS A 75 10.26 7.11 -7.18
N GLU A 76 9.75 6.34 -8.14
CA GLU A 76 9.00 6.85 -9.30
C GLU A 76 7.75 7.62 -8.84
N ILE A 77 6.99 7.07 -7.88
CA ILE A 77 5.82 7.75 -7.28
C ILE A 77 6.21 9.06 -6.60
N VAL A 78 7.29 9.10 -5.81
CA VAL A 78 7.76 10.34 -5.16
C VAL A 78 8.14 11.40 -6.18
N LYS A 79 8.81 11.02 -7.28
CA LYS A 79 9.13 11.95 -8.36
C LYS A 79 7.87 12.55 -8.99
N ASN A 80 6.84 11.73 -9.21
CA ASN A 80 5.55 12.19 -9.74
C ASN A 80 4.85 13.14 -8.76
N LEU A 81 4.82 12.80 -7.47
CA LEU A 81 4.29 13.68 -6.41
C LEU A 81 5.00 15.05 -6.39
N HIS A 82 6.33 15.05 -6.46
CA HIS A 82 7.12 16.29 -6.47
C HIS A 82 6.91 17.11 -7.75
N ALA A 83 6.73 16.46 -8.90
CA ALA A 83 6.38 17.13 -10.15
C ALA A 83 5.02 17.84 -10.09
N LYS A 84 4.08 17.30 -9.29
CA LYS A 84 2.76 17.88 -9.03
C LYS A 84 2.76 18.87 -7.84
N GLY A 85 3.93 19.22 -7.29
CA GLY A 85 4.08 20.20 -6.19
C GLY A 85 3.92 19.63 -4.77
N LEU A 86 3.74 18.32 -4.63
CA LEU A 86 3.53 17.62 -3.34
C LEU A 86 4.87 17.23 -2.69
N HIS A 87 5.70 18.22 -2.34
CA HIS A 87 7.06 18.00 -1.83
C HIS A 87 7.15 17.42 -0.42
N HIS A 88 6.07 17.46 0.36
CA HIS A 88 6.05 16.98 1.75
C HIS A 88 6.05 15.45 1.87
N ARG A 89 5.78 14.72 0.78
CA ARG A 89 5.72 13.26 0.79
C ARG A 89 7.11 12.65 0.55
N SER A 90 7.51 11.76 1.46
CA SER A 90 8.77 11.01 1.38
C SER A 90 8.57 9.58 0.86
N SER A 91 9.64 8.99 0.34
CA SER A 91 9.68 7.58 -0.10
C SER A 91 9.21 6.59 0.97
N ARG A 92 9.53 6.87 2.24
CA ARG A 92 9.11 6.05 3.38
C ARG A 92 7.59 6.10 3.58
N GLU A 93 7.02 7.30 3.50
CA GLU A 93 5.59 7.52 3.66
C GLU A 93 4.80 6.91 2.51
N VAL A 94 5.25 7.06 1.27
CA VAL A 94 4.67 6.41 0.08
C VAL A 94 4.69 4.89 0.26
N ARG A 95 5.84 4.31 0.62
CA ARG A 95 5.94 2.86 0.88
C ARG A 95 4.97 2.41 1.96
N SER A 96 4.87 3.15 3.07
CA SER A 96 3.92 2.83 4.15
C SER A 96 2.49 2.85 3.63
N LYS A 97 2.12 3.93 2.93
CA LYS A 97 0.77 4.12 2.41
C LYS A 97 0.35 3.01 1.45
N ILE A 98 1.23 2.55 0.56
CA ILE A 98 0.94 1.41 -0.33
C ILE A 98 0.66 0.13 0.49
N ASN A 99 1.46 -0.15 1.53
CA ASN A 99 1.20 -1.31 2.39
C ASN A 99 -0.11 -1.18 3.17
N ASP A 100 -0.44 0.01 3.64
CA ASP A 100 -1.69 0.27 4.37
C ASP A 100 -2.90 0.09 3.45
N LEU A 101 -2.84 0.58 2.21
CA LEU A 101 -3.87 0.34 1.19
C LEU A 101 -4.06 -1.15 0.91
N GLU A 102 -2.97 -1.92 0.75
CA GLU A 102 -3.08 -3.37 0.57
C GLU A 102 -3.74 -4.06 1.77
N ARG A 103 -3.40 -3.64 3.00
CA ARG A 103 -3.99 -4.20 4.22
C ARG A 103 -5.48 -3.89 4.30
N THR A 104 -5.86 -2.62 4.14
CA THR A 104 -7.27 -2.20 4.18
C THR A 104 -8.09 -2.88 3.09
N TYR A 105 -7.55 -3.00 1.87
CA TYR A 105 -8.22 -3.72 0.79
C TYR A 105 -8.41 -5.20 1.11
N ARG A 106 -7.38 -5.88 1.64
CA ARG A 106 -7.49 -7.29 2.06
C ARG A 106 -8.51 -7.44 3.17
N SER A 107 -8.46 -6.61 4.20
CA SER A 107 -9.43 -6.65 5.31
C SER A 107 -10.87 -6.40 4.84
N ALA A 108 -11.09 -5.44 3.93
CA ALA A 108 -12.41 -5.19 3.35
C ALA A 108 -12.89 -6.38 2.51
N ARG A 109 -11.99 -7.00 1.73
CA ARG A 109 -12.29 -8.19 0.94
C ARG A 109 -12.58 -9.41 1.82
N ASP A 110 -11.80 -9.60 2.89
CA ASP A 110 -12.00 -10.66 3.87
C ASP A 110 -13.32 -10.46 4.61
N TRP A 111 -13.68 -9.22 4.96
CA TRP A 111 -14.99 -8.88 5.51
C TRP A 111 -16.10 -9.26 4.54
N THR A 112 -16.06 -8.83 3.28
CA THR A 112 -17.07 -9.19 2.26
C THR A 112 -17.19 -10.70 2.06
N ASN A 113 -16.08 -11.44 2.09
CA ASN A 113 -16.10 -12.90 1.99
C ASN A 113 -16.68 -13.58 3.25
N SER A 114 -16.51 -12.95 4.42
CA SER A 114 -17.01 -13.47 5.71
C SER A 114 -18.48 -13.09 5.96
N THR A 115 -19.02 -12.09 5.26
CA THR A 115 -20.44 -11.68 5.36
C THR A 115 -21.43 -12.75 4.87
N GLY A 116 -20.95 -13.88 4.34
CA GLY A 116 -21.76 -15.07 4.03
C GLY A 116 -22.01 -16.03 5.21
N GLU A 117 -21.35 -15.86 6.36
CA GLU A 117 -21.49 -16.77 7.52
C GLU A 117 -22.67 -16.44 8.45
N GLY A 118 -23.50 -15.46 8.08
CA GLY A 118 -24.71 -15.08 8.82
C GLY A 118 -24.40 -14.38 10.14
N ILE A 119 -25.00 -13.22 10.37
CA ILE A 119 -25.30 -12.83 11.74
C ILE A 119 -26.28 -13.89 12.24
N ARG A 120 -25.77 -14.87 13.01
CA ARG A 120 -26.64 -15.73 13.80
C ARG A 120 -27.15 -14.81 14.91
N ASP A 121 -28.25 -14.13 14.63
CA ASP A 121 -29.11 -13.62 15.69
C ASP A 121 -29.53 -14.86 16.48
N GLU A 122 -28.79 -15.20 17.53
CA GLU A 122 -29.26 -16.14 18.55
C GLU A 122 -30.29 -15.39 19.42
N ASP A 123 -31.34 -14.88 18.78
CA ASP A 123 -32.61 -14.57 19.42
C ASP A 123 -33.50 -15.81 19.20
N GLU A 124 -33.30 -16.83 20.02
CA GLU A 124 -34.33 -17.83 20.29
C GLU A 124 -34.32 -18.11 21.80
N GLU A 125 -35.06 -17.25 22.49
CA GLU A 125 -36.07 -17.62 23.50
C GLU A 125 -36.17 -19.12 23.77
N LEU A 126 -35.97 -19.58 25.01
CA LEU A 126 -36.66 -20.73 25.62
C LEU A 126 -36.26 -20.95 27.09
N GLU A 127 -37.24 -20.72 27.96
CA GLU A 127 -37.60 -21.41 29.23
C GLU A 127 -36.47 -21.85 30.18
N LYS A 128 -36.50 -21.51 31.48
CA LYS A 128 -37.60 -21.80 32.42
C LYS A 128 -37.35 -21.14 33.78
#